data_AF-A0A9P6JXF3-F1
#
_entry.id   AF-A0A9P6JXF3-F1
#
_cell.length_a   1.000
_cell.length_b   1.000
_cell.length_c   1.000
_cell.angle_alpha   90.00
_cell.angle_beta   90.00
_cell.angle_gamma   90.00
#
_symmetry.space_group_name_H-M   'P 1'
#
loop_
_entity.id
_entity.type
_entity.pdbx_description
1 polymer ?
#
loop_
_entity_poly.entity_id
_entity_poly.type
_entity_poly.pdbx_seq_one_letter_code
_entity_poly.pdbx_strand_id
1 'polypeptide(L)'
;MAAGVAHLHRNKLLHGDIKPVNILITEQNVVKLADLGEVRYMNKPLDRAVGSESHRAPEVTMEGKYGLPADIYSFGRTLEDMMINTRMEKNEAFLSFAARFMEFEPDRRPTADGILSEEFSALCVEELLEEEEEMKEENEKKEESENEKKEESEKGEKEKEAGKEESEKKEEKEVEEESEKKEEKEVEEEREKEEEKEEEEQSEKKEEKEVEK
;
A
#
# COMPACT_ATOMS: atom_id res chain seq x y z
N MET A 1 17.23 23.25 -11.57
CA MET A 1 16.24 24.33 -11.88
C MET A 1 16.56 25.63 -11.15
N ALA A 2 16.60 25.64 -9.80
CA ALA A 2 16.84 26.85 -9.00
C ALA A 2 18.09 27.66 -9.41
N ALA A 3 19.20 26.98 -9.73
CA ALA A 3 20.42 27.62 -10.24
C ALA A 3 20.22 28.45 -11.51
N GLY A 4 19.34 27.99 -12.42
CA GLY A 4 19.00 28.74 -13.64
C GLY A 4 18.17 29.98 -13.33
N VAL A 5 17.21 29.88 -12.41
CA VAL A 5 16.40 31.03 -11.96
C VAL A 5 17.29 32.05 -11.26
N ALA A 6 18.16 31.61 -10.36
CA ALA A 6 19.11 32.48 -9.66
C ALA A 6 20.03 33.21 -10.65
N HIS A 7 20.51 32.53 -11.69
CA HIS A 7 21.30 33.17 -12.74
C HIS A 7 20.56 34.32 -13.42
N LEU A 8 19.28 34.13 -13.79
CA LEU A 8 18.46 35.21 -14.37
C LEU A 8 18.25 36.35 -13.35
N HIS A 9 17.88 36.01 -12.11
CA HIS A 9 17.57 36.97 -11.05
C HIS A 9 18.76 37.85 -10.67
N ARG A 10 19.96 37.27 -10.59
CA ARG A 10 21.22 38.02 -10.37
C ARG A 10 21.48 39.05 -11.47
N ASN A 11 21.07 38.75 -12.71
CA ASN A 11 21.13 39.65 -13.85
C ASN A 11 19.90 40.58 -13.98
N LYS A 12 19.03 40.62 -12.96
CA LYS A 12 17.79 41.42 -12.93
C LYS A 12 16.82 41.06 -14.06
N LEU A 13 16.89 39.81 -14.52
CA LEU A 13 16.01 39.22 -15.51
C LEU A 13 14.96 38.34 -14.84
N LEU A 14 13.73 38.45 -15.32
CA LEU A 14 12.61 37.57 -15.06
C LEU A 14 12.55 36.52 -16.16
N HIS A 15 12.24 35.28 -15.83
CA HIS A 15 11.90 34.28 -16.83
C HIS A 15 10.48 34.50 -17.36
N GLY A 16 9.52 34.67 -16.46
CA GLY A 16 8.14 35.04 -16.78
C GLY A 16 7.24 33.94 -17.34
N ASP A 17 7.73 32.71 -17.53
CA ASP A 17 6.92 31.55 -17.97
C ASP A 17 7.54 30.22 -17.50
N ILE A 18 7.84 30.13 -16.20
CA ILE A 18 8.35 28.89 -15.60
C ILE A 18 7.20 27.89 -15.42
N LYS A 19 7.35 26.71 -16.03
CA LYS A 19 6.37 25.60 -16.02
C LYS A 19 7.07 24.30 -16.48
N PRO A 20 6.50 23.11 -16.24
CA PRO A 20 7.13 21.84 -16.59
C PRO A 20 7.59 21.73 -18.05
N VAL A 21 6.77 22.17 -19.01
CA VAL A 21 7.11 22.08 -20.45
C VAL A 21 8.34 22.94 -20.84
N ASN A 22 8.70 23.93 -20.03
CA ASN A 22 9.86 24.79 -20.23
C ASN A 22 11.09 24.32 -19.43
N ILE A 23 11.04 23.12 -18.85
CA ILE A 23 12.15 22.50 -18.13
C ILE A 23 12.64 21.31 -18.96
N LEU A 24 13.86 21.44 -19.47
CA LEU A 24 14.49 20.39 -20.27
C LEU A 24 15.45 19.58 -19.40
N ILE A 25 15.47 18.27 -19.64
CA ILE A 25 16.43 17.35 -19.04
C ILE A 25 17.26 16.77 -20.19
N THR A 26 18.57 16.95 -20.11
CA THR A 26 19.51 16.37 -21.08
C THR A 26 19.79 14.90 -20.78
N GLU A 27 20.38 14.17 -21.73
CA GLU A 27 20.83 12.78 -21.53
C GLU A 27 21.83 12.63 -20.38
N GLN A 28 22.56 13.70 -20.02
CA GLN A 28 23.49 13.73 -18.90
C GLN A 28 22.81 14.15 -17.59
N ASN A 29 21.47 14.08 -17.51
CA ASN A 29 20.66 14.49 -16.35
C ASN A 29 20.86 15.96 -15.92
N VAL A 30 21.32 16.83 -16.82
CA VAL A 30 21.42 18.26 -16.57
C VAL A 30 20.08 18.93 -16.86
N VAL A 31 19.53 19.62 -15.87
CA VAL A 31 18.29 20.41 -15.97
C VAL A 31 18.59 21.79 -16.55
N LYS A 32 17.84 22.21 -17.57
CA LYS A 32 17.95 23.51 -18.23
C LYS A 32 16.59 24.21 -18.30
N LEU A 33 16.57 25.51 -18.04
CA LEU A 33 15.41 26.35 -18.33
C LEU A 33 15.41 26.68 -19.83
N ALA A 34 14.25 26.55 -20.45
CA ALA A 34 14.02 26.82 -21.87
C ALA A 34 12.90 27.84 -22.06
N ASP A 35 12.68 28.21 -23.33
CA ASP A 35 11.70 29.21 -23.74
C ASP A 35 11.89 30.58 -23.06
N LEU A 36 12.88 31.32 -23.58
CA LEU A 36 13.20 32.66 -23.12
C LEU A 36 12.34 33.75 -23.80
N GLY A 37 11.25 33.37 -24.47
CA GLY A 37 10.39 34.31 -25.23
C GLY A 37 9.75 35.40 -24.36
N GLU A 38 9.57 35.10 -23.08
CA GLU A 38 9.01 36.03 -22.10
C GLU A 38 10.06 36.66 -21.16
N VAL A 39 11.35 36.36 -21.36
CA VAL A 39 12.43 36.90 -20.51
C VAL A 39 12.55 38.41 -20.65
N ARG A 40 12.66 39.10 -19.52
CA ARG A 40 12.69 40.57 -19.50
C ARG A 40 13.35 41.14 -18.26
N TYR A 41 13.79 42.40 -18.36
CA TYR A 41 14.26 43.15 -17.20
C TYR A 41 13.09 43.56 -16.30
N MET A 42 13.31 43.50 -14.98
CA MET A 42 12.29 43.87 -13.98
C MET A 42 11.69 45.27 -14.15
N ASN A 43 12.48 46.23 -14.65
CA ASN A 43 12.09 47.63 -14.70
C ASN A 43 11.30 48.01 -15.96
N LYS A 44 10.94 47.03 -16.81
CA LYS A 44 10.15 47.29 -18.00
C LYS A 44 8.66 47.11 -17.66
N PRO A 45 7.82 48.14 -17.88
CA PRO A 45 6.38 48.00 -17.73
C PRO A 45 5.85 46.90 -18.67
N LEU A 46 4.75 46.27 -18.26
CA LEU A 46 4.10 45.26 -19.07
C LEU A 46 2.99 45.86 -19.89
N ASP A 47 3.05 45.61 -21.20
CA ASP A 47 1.98 45.96 -22.12
C ASP A 47 0.83 44.93 -22.08
N ARG A 48 1.04 43.76 -21.46
CA ARG A 48 0.07 42.66 -21.36
C ARG A 48 0.38 41.70 -20.20
N ALA A 49 -0.63 40.94 -19.75
CA ALA A 49 -0.40 39.77 -18.92
C ALA A 49 0.34 38.69 -19.75
N VAL A 50 1.45 38.18 -19.23
CA VAL A 50 2.35 37.22 -19.88
C VAL A 50 2.64 36.05 -18.96
N GLY A 51 3.07 34.94 -19.57
CA GLY A 51 3.20 33.66 -18.89
C GLY A 51 1.88 32.89 -18.78
N SER A 52 2.01 31.62 -18.46
CA SER A 52 0.91 30.65 -18.39
C SER A 52 0.04 30.88 -17.16
N GLU A 53 -1.28 30.94 -17.37
CA GLU A 53 -2.24 31.35 -16.34
C GLU A 53 -2.24 30.46 -15.09
N SER A 54 -2.05 29.15 -15.24
CA SER A 54 -2.01 28.19 -14.12
C SER A 54 -0.75 28.29 -13.24
N HIS A 55 0.29 28.97 -13.73
CA HIS A 55 1.59 29.12 -13.05
C HIS A 55 1.85 30.58 -12.63
N ARG A 56 0.91 31.47 -12.92
CA ARG A 56 1.05 32.91 -12.71
C ARG A 56 0.82 33.25 -11.23
N ALA A 57 1.68 34.10 -10.70
CA ALA A 57 1.61 34.56 -9.32
C ALA A 57 0.33 35.40 -9.05
N PRO A 58 -0.21 35.39 -7.82
CA PRO A 58 -1.42 36.14 -7.48
C PRO A 58 -1.26 37.65 -7.68
N GLU A 59 -0.13 38.25 -7.27
CA GLU A 59 0.15 39.67 -7.44
C GLU A 59 0.24 40.08 -8.93
N VAL A 60 0.64 39.15 -9.77
CA VAL A 60 0.69 39.33 -11.21
C VAL A 60 -0.73 39.32 -11.79
N THR A 61 -1.56 38.37 -11.38
CA THR A 61 -2.94 38.23 -11.87
C THR A 61 -3.84 39.36 -11.38
N MET A 62 -3.70 39.76 -10.12
CA MET A 62 -4.58 40.73 -9.46
C MET A 62 -4.16 42.17 -9.72
N GLU A 63 -2.85 42.45 -9.74
CA GLU A 63 -2.32 43.82 -9.76
C GLU A 63 -1.47 44.12 -10.99
N GLY A 64 -1.16 43.12 -11.82
CA GLY A 64 -0.26 43.28 -12.96
C GLY A 64 1.18 43.57 -12.56
N LYS A 65 1.55 43.35 -11.29
CA LYS A 65 2.89 43.62 -10.77
C LYS A 65 3.77 42.40 -10.97
N TYR A 66 4.79 42.53 -11.82
CA TYR A 66 5.78 41.46 -12.01
C TYR A 66 7.10 41.87 -11.35
N GLY A 67 7.66 40.95 -10.58
CA GLY A 67 8.98 41.05 -9.98
C GLY A 67 9.59 39.65 -9.84
N LEU A 68 10.85 39.56 -9.37
CA LEU A 68 11.54 38.27 -9.21
C LEU A 68 10.72 37.26 -8.39
N PRO A 69 9.97 37.65 -7.35
CA PRO A 69 9.13 36.72 -6.60
C PRO A 69 8.05 36.02 -7.43
N ALA A 70 7.65 36.57 -8.57
CA ALA A 70 6.68 35.92 -9.46
C ALA A 70 7.25 34.64 -10.09
N ASP A 71 8.53 34.65 -10.48
CA ASP A 71 9.21 33.44 -10.96
C ASP A 71 9.35 32.40 -9.85
N ILE A 72 9.50 32.82 -8.59
CA ILE A 72 9.54 31.91 -7.44
C ILE A 72 8.19 31.23 -7.23
N TYR A 73 7.09 31.97 -7.37
CA TYR A 73 5.76 31.37 -7.34
C TYR A 73 5.57 30.34 -8.46
N SER A 74 5.93 30.70 -9.69
CA SER A 74 5.86 29.79 -10.84
C SER A 74 6.76 28.55 -10.65
N PHE A 75 7.92 28.70 -9.99
CA PHE A 75 8.77 27.59 -9.56
C PHE A 75 8.01 26.66 -8.59
N GLY A 76 7.34 27.21 -7.57
CA GLY A 76 6.49 26.44 -6.64
C GLY A 76 5.36 25.68 -7.32
N ARG A 77 4.61 26.37 -8.21
CA ARG A 77 3.55 25.74 -9.03
C ARG A 77 4.11 24.60 -9.88
N THR A 78 5.32 24.77 -10.42
CA THR A 78 5.95 23.72 -11.22
C THR A 78 6.31 22.49 -10.37
N LEU A 79 6.80 22.69 -9.15
CA LEU A 79 7.06 21.59 -8.21
C LEU A 79 5.77 20.86 -7.83
N GLU A 80 4.70 21.60 -7.51
CA GLU A 80 3.38 21.02 -7.24
C GLU A 80 2.85 20.21 -8.44
N ASP A 81 2.92 20.78 -9.65
CA ASP A 81 2.44 20.15 -10.88
C ASP A 81 3.24 18.88 -11.22
N MET A 82 4.54 18.88 -10.96
CA MET A 82 5.39 17.70 -11.11
C MET A 82 4.93 16.56 -10.18
N MET A 83 4.61 16.83 -8.91
CA MET A 83 4.12 15.78 -8.02
C MET A 83 2.77 15.22 -8.45
N ILE A 84 1.80 16.10 -8.71
CA ILE A 84 0.43 15.70 -9.02
C ILE A 84 0.41 14.82 -10.29
N ASN A 85 1.21 15.16 -11.30
CA ASN A 85 1.17 14.50 -12.60
C ASN A 85 2.14 13.31 -12.77
N THR A 86 3.05 13.06 -11.84
CA THR A 86 4.06 11.98 -11.97
C THR A 86 3.65 10.65 -11.35
N ARG A 87 2.43 10.50 -10.82
CA ARG A 87 2.00 9.31 -10.05
C ARG A 87 2.92 8.97 -8.88
N MET A 88 3.69 9.95 -8.39
CA MET A 88 4.33 9.82 -7.09
C MET A 88 3.23 9.62 -6.06
N GLU A 89 3.48 8.78 -5.06
CA GLU A 89 2.63 8.76 -3.87
C GLU A 89 2.61 10.18 -3.29
N LYS A 90 1.45 10.61 -2.78
CA LYS A 90 1.32 11.95 -2.22
C LYS A 90 2.33 12.10 -1.10
N ASN A 91 3.25 13.03 -1.29
CA ASN A 91 4.31 13.35 -0.36
C ASN A 91 3.96 14.71 0.25
N GLU A 92 3.46 14.69 1.50
CA GLU A 92 2.93 15.88 2.16
C GLU A 92 4.07 16.84 2.54
N ALA A 93 5.28 16.36 2.83
CA ALA A 93 6.45 17.21 3.01
C ALA A 93 6.77 17.98 1.74
N PHE A 94 6.79 17.32 0.58
CA PHE A 94 7.10 17.98 -0.68
C PHE A 94 6.00 18.99 -1.05
N LEU A 95 4.72 18.69 -0.76
CA LEU A 95 3.62 19.66 -0.90
C LEU A 95 3.79 20.87 0.02
N SER A 96 4.09 20.63 1.29
CA SER A 96 4.43 21.66 2.28
C SER A 96 5.61 22.51 1.81
N PHE A 97 6.68 21.88 1.35
CA PHE A 97 7.87 22.50 0.79
C PHE A 97 7.53 23.36 -0.44
N ALA A 98 6.78 22.82 -1.40
CA ALA A 98 6.33 23.55 -2.59
C ALA A 98 5.48 24.77 -2.22
N ALA A 99 4.64 24.67 -1.18
CA ALA A 99 3.78 25.75 -0.71
C ALA A 99 4.57 26.97 -0.21
N ARG A 100 5.80 26.79 0.30
CA ARG A 100 6.68 27.90 0.74
C ARG A 100 6.99 28.88 -0.39
N PHE A 101 7.08 28.40 -1.62
CA PHE A 101 7.30 29.23 -2.81
C PHE A 101 6.01 29.91 -3.30
N MET A 102 4.87 29.36 -2.92
CA MET A 102 3.53 29.81 -3.36
C MET A 102 2.85 30.74 -2.34
N GLU A 103 3.59 31.23 -1.35
CA GLU A 103 3.09 32.18 -0.36
C GLU A 103 2.43 33.39 -1.03
N PHE A 104 1.31 33.85 -0.48
CA PHE A 104 0.50 34.90 -1.11
C PHE A 104 1.29 36.22 -1.18
N GLU A 105 1.92 36.58 -0.06
CA GLU A 105 2.78 37.76 0.04
C GLU A 105 4.13 37.52 -0.67
N PRO A 106 4.45 38.28 -1.74
CA PRO A 106 5.65 38.02 -2.55
C PRO A 106 6.96 38.09 -1.76
N ASP A 107 7.03 39.00 -0.77
CA ASP A 107 8.22 39.23 0.04
C ASP A 107 8.50 38.13 1.07
N ARG A 108 7.52 37.24 1.32
CA ARG A 108 7.69 36.09 2.20
C ARG A 108 8.25 34.86 1.49
N ARG A 109 8.27 34.87 0.15
CA ARG A 109 8.85 33.77 -0.63
C ARG A 109 10.38 33.81 -0.55
N PRO A 110 11.07 32.67 -0.55
CA PRO A 110 12.53 32.65 -0.61
C PRO A 110 13.01 33.24 -1.95
N THR A 111 14.18 33.86 -1.95
CA THR A 111 14.83 34.28 -3.20
C THR A 111 15.44 33.09 -3.92
N ALA A 112 15.65 33.16 -5.24
CA ALA A 112 16.30 32.07 -5.96
C ALA A 112 17.73 31.76 -5.43
N ASP A 113 18.42 32.76 -4.91
CA ASP A 113 19.69 32.58 -4.18
C ASP A 113 19.50 31.90 -2.83
N GLY A 114 18.45 32.27 -2.09
CA GLY A 114 18.08 31.63 -0.83
C GLY A 114 17.73 30.15 -1.01
N ILE A 115 17.11 29.76 -2.13
CA ILE A 115 16.84 28.35 -2.45
C ILE A 115 18.15 27.54 -2.58
N LEU A 116 19.23 28.18 -3.03
CA LEU A 116 20.53 27.55 -3.21
C LEU A 116 21.39 27.59 -1.95
N SER A 117 20.91 28.21 -0.86
CA SER A 117 21.69 28.26 0.38
C SER A 117 21.80 26.88 1.00
N GLU A 118 22.90 26.65 1.74
CA GLU A 118 23.09 25.41 2.49
C GLU A 118 21.98 25.21 3.52
N GLU A 119 21.51 26.29 4.16
CA GLU A 119 20.42 26.28 5.12
C GLU A 119 19.12 25.76 4.48
N PHE A 120 18.80 26.22 3.27
CA PHE A 120 17.59 25.79 2.58
C PHE A 120 17.71 24.35 2.07
N SER A 121 18.91 23.97 1.62
CA SER A 121 19.20 22.59 1.19
C SER A 121 19.13 21.61 2.36
N ALA A 122 19.60 22.01 3.55
CA ALA A 122 19.54 21.21 4.77
C ALA A 122 18.08 20.97 5.19
N LEU A 123 17.23 22.00 5.15
CA LEU A 123 15.79 21.86 5.43
C LEU A 123 15.13 20.83 4.51
N CYS A 124 15.44 20.83 3.21
CA CYS A 124 14.90 19.82 2.28
C CYS A 124 15.33 18.40 2.65
N VAL A 125 16.59 18.22 3.08
CA VAL A 125 17.13 16.90 3.41
C VAL A 125 16.52 16.40 4.73
N GLU A 126 16.39 17.26 5.74
CA GLU A 126 15.72 16.92 7.00
C GLU A 126 14.27 16.48 6.76
N GLU A 127 13.48 17.28 6.02
CA GLU A 127 12.07 16.96 5.72
C GLU A 127 11.91 15.63 4.95
N LEU A 128 12.83 15.35 4.00
CA LEU A 128 12.83 14.08 3.24
C LEU A 128 13.25 12.86 4.08
N LEU A 129 14.18 13.05 5.01
CA LEU A 129 14.64 11.97 5.89
C LEU A 129 13.57 11.60 6.93
N GLU A 130 12.87 12.59 7.49
CA GLU A 130 11.75 12.37 8.41
C GLU A 130 10.66 11.49 7.78
N GLU A 131 10.26 11.77 6.54
CA GLU A 131 9.28 10.94 5.82
C GLU A 131 9.81 9.54 5.49
N GLU A 132 11.10 9.39 5.16
CA GLU A 132 11.67 8.06 4.88
C GLU A 132 11.66 7.18 6.14
N GLU A 133 11.89 7.76 7.31
CA GLU A 133 11.78 7.08 8.61
C GLU A 133 10.32 6.71 8.94
N GLU A 134 9.36 7.62 8.74
CA GLU A 134 7.94 7.34 8.95
C GLU A 134 7.43 6.20 8.05
N MET A 135 7.82 6.19 6.77
CA MET A 135 7.47 5.12 5.84
C MET A 135 8.10 3.77 6.24
N LYS A 136 9.33 3.77 6.76
CA LYS A 136 9.98 2.54 7.27
C LYS A 136 9.24 1.99 8.47
N GLU A 137 8.89 2.84 9.43
CA GLU A 137 8.11 2.42 10.60
C GLU A 137 6.73 1.88 10.21
N GLU A 138 6.02 2.51 9.27
CA GLU A 138 4.74 2.00 8.79
C GLU A 138 4.86 0.65 8.10
N ASN A 139 5.93 0.45 7.32
CA ASN A 139 6.16 -0.82 6.62
C ASN A 139 6.53 -1.93 7.60
N GLU A 140 7.36 -1.66 8.60
CA GLU A 140 7.67 -2.61 9.67
C GLU A 140 6.40 -3.02 10.45
N LYS A 141 5.55 -2.05 10.82
CA LYS A 141 4.26 -2.32 11.48
C LYS A 141 3.31 -3.16 10.59
N LYS A 142 3.30 -2.92 9.27
CA LYS A 142 2.51 -3.71 8.32
C LYS A 142 3.04 -5.14 8.23
N GLU A 143 4.36 -5.33 8.11
CA GLU A 143 5.00 -6.66 8.07
C GLU A 143 4.76 -7.46 9.35
N GLU A 144 4.86 -6.85 10.54
CA GLU A 144 4.52 -7.49 11.81
C GLU A 144 3.05 -7.96 11.82
N SER A 145 2.12 -7.09 11.41
CA SER A 145 0.69 -7.42 11.38
C SER A 145 0.33 -8.53 10.38
N GLU A 146 1.08 -8.63 9.27
CA GLU A 146 0.88 -9.69 8.28
C GLU A 146 1.46 -11.03 8.75
N ASN A 147 2.58 -11.00 9.47
CA ASN A 147 3.17 -12.20 10.07
C ASN A 147 2.31 -12.75 11.20
N GLU A 148 1.77 -11.90 12.09
CA GLU A 148 0.84 -12.33 13.14
C GLU A 148 -0.41 -13.01 12.57
N LYS A 149 -0.99 -12.43 11.51
CA LYS A 149 -2.15 -13.04 10.82
C LYS A 149 -1.81 -14.38 10.18
N LYS A 150 -0.60 -14.53 9.61
CA LYS A 150 -0.14 -15.81 9.08
C LYS A 150 0.02 -16.85 10.20
N GLU A 151 0.65 -16.49 11.32
CA GLU A 151 0.81 -17.40 12.46
C GLU A 151 -0.53 -17.83 13.07
N GLU A 152 -1.51 -16.92 13.18
CA GLU A 152 -2.86 -17.26 13.62
C GLU A 152 -3.58 -18.19 12.63
N SER A 153 -3.43 -17.94 11.32
CA SER A 153 -4.01 -18.81 10.30
C SER A 153 -3.42 -20.22 10.31
N GLU A 154 -2.10 -20.35 10.47
CA GLU A 154 -1.42 -21.65 10.55
C GLU A 154 -1.77 -22.41 11.83
N LYS A 155 -1.94 -21.71 12.97
CA LYS A 155 -2.44 -22.33 14.20
C LYS A 155 -3.87 -22.85 14.04
N GLY A 156 -4.75 -22.05 13.44
CA GLY A 156 -6.14 -22.44 13.20
C GLY A 156 -6.28 -23.63 12.23
N GLU A 157 -5.39 -23.76 11.25
CA GLU A 157 -5.36 -24.93 10.35
C GLU A 157 -4.87 -26.19 11.07
N LYS A 158 -3.80 -26.09 11.88
CA LYS A 158 -3.27 -27.22 12.68
C LYS A 158 -4.28 -27.74 13.72
N GLU A 159 -5.04 -26.85 14.37
CA GLU A 159 -6.09 -27.27 15.31
C GLU A 159 -7.25 -27.98 14.61
N LYS A 160 -7.61 -27.55 13.40
CA LYS A 160 -8.63 -28.23 12.59
C LYS A 160 -8.20 -29.60 12.10
N GLU A 161 -6.94 -29.76 11.68
CA GLU A 161 -6.38 -31.07 11.32
C GLU A 161 -6.36 -32.02 12.51
N ALA A 162 -5.89 -31.55 13.67
CA ALA A 162 -5.85 -32.37 14.89
C ALA A 162 -7.26 -32.83 15.34
N GLY A 163 -8.25 -31.94 15.28
CA GLY A 163 -9.63 -32.28 15.61
C GLY A 163 -10.25 -33.29 14.65
N LYS A 164 -9.84 -33.27 13.37
CA LYS A 164 -10.31 -34.21 12.35
C LYS A 164 -9.71 -35.60 12.55
N GLU A 165 -8.40 -35.69 12.80
CA GLU A 165 -7.74 -36.96 13.16
C GLU A 165 -8.31 -37.59 14.43
N GLU A 166 -8.69 -36.77 15.43
CA GLU A 166 -9.33 -37.28 16.65
C GLU A 166 -10.74 -37.82 16.40
N SER A 167 -11.50 -37.21 15.49
CA SER A 167 -12.84 -37.70 15.11
C SER A 167 -12.77 -39.00 14.31
N GLU A 168 -11.83 -39.10 13.35
CA GLU A 168 -11.65 -40.31 12.54
C GLU A 168 -11.22 -41.50 13.41
N LYS A 169 -10.31 -41.29 14.37
CA LYS A 169 -9.92 -42.33 15.34
C LYS A 169 -11.05 -42.79 16.26
N LYS A 170 -12.04 -41.93 16.53
CA LYS A 170 -13.21 -42.33 17.33
C LYS A 170 -14.19 -43.14 16.51
N GLU A 171 -14.46 -42.73 15.27
CA GLU A 171 -15.32 -43.48 14.36
C GLU A 171 -14.75 -44.87 14.06
N GLU A 172 -13.43 -44.99 13.80
CA GLU A 172 -12.78 -46.30 13.60
C GLU A 172 -12.94 -47.22 14.80
N LYS A 173 -12.79 -46.70 16.03
CA LYS A 173 -12.99 -47.46 17.26
C LYS A 173 -14.44 -47.89 17.48
N GLU A 174 -15.41 -47.03 17.18
CA GLU A 174 -16.83 -47.37 17.30
C GLU A 174 -17.22 -48.47 16.30
N VAL A 175 -16.67 -48.42 15.08
CA VAL A 175 -16.90 -49.44 14.05
C VAL A 175 -16.27 -50.79 14.45
N GLU A 176 -15.06 -50.79 15.02
CA GLU A 176 -14.44 -52.01 15.56
C GLU A 176 -15.30 -52.62 16.68
N GLU A 177 -15.71 -51.82 17.68
CA GLU A 177 -16.55 -52.33 18.78
C GLU A 177 -17.91 -52.85 18.30
N GLU A 178 -18.50 -52.25 17.26
CA GLU A 178 -19.77 -52.70 16.71
C GLU A 178 -19.62 -54.00 15.89
N SER A 179 -18.46 -54.20 15.27
CA SER A 179 -18.13 -55.44 14.56
C SER A 179 -17.91 -56.61 15.53
N GLU A 180 -17.17 -56.40 16.62
CA GLU A 180 -16.94 -57.42 17.66
C GLU A 180 -18.26 -57.86 18.30
N LYS A 181 -19.17 -56.91 18.61
CA LYS A 181 -20.51 -57.22 19.15
C LYS A 181 -21.40 -58.00 18.18
N LYS A 182 -21.23 -57.82 16.86
CA LYS A 182 -21.97 -58.59 15.86
C LYS A 182 -21.44 -60.02 15.75
N GLU A 183 -20.12 -60.19 15.75
CA GLU A 183 -19.50 -61.52 15.77
C GLU A 183 -19.91 -62.30 17.03
N GLU A 184 -19.90 -61.66 18.21
CA GLU A 184 -20.35 -62.31 19.45
C GLU A 184 -21.82 -62.77 19.37
N LYS A 185 -22.70 -61.95 18.79
CA LYS A 185 -24.12 -62.31 18.59
C LYS A 185 -24.34 -63.42 17.59
N GLU A 186 -23.60 -63.44 16.48
CA GLU A 186 -23.71 -64.52 15.49
C GLU A 186 -23.26 -65.86 16.09
N VAL A 187 -22.20 -65.84 16.89
CA VAL A 187 -21.73 -67.05 17.62
C VAL A 187 -22.76 -67.51 18.65
N GLU A 188 -23.47 -66.59 19.32
CA GLU A 188 -24.53 -66.93 20.28
C GLU A 188 -25.77 -67.53 19.56
N GLU A 189 -26.21 -66.94 18.45
CA GLU A 189 -27.31 -67.48 17.65
C GLU A 189 -27.00 -68.85 17.03
N GLU A 190 -25.76 -69.09 16.61
CA GLU A 190 -25.37 -70.41 16.10
C GLU A 190 -25.44 -71.48 17.19
N ARG A 191 -25.04 -71.15 18.43
CA ARG A 191 -25.17 -72.06 19.58
C ARG A 191 -26.62 -72.37 19.90
N GLU A 192 -27.50 -71.37 19.91
CA GLU A 192 -28.93 -71.59 20.17
C GLU A 192 -29.57 -72.49 19.09
N LYS A 193 -29.20 -72.31 17.82
CA LYS A 193 -29.68 -73.17 16.71
C LYS A 193 -29.14 -74.60 16.79
N GLU A 194 -27.95 -74.82 17.33
CA GLU A 194 -27.45 -76.17 17.60
C GLU A 194 -28.20 -76.82 18.77
N GLU A 195 -28.49 -76.08 19.84
CA GLU A 195 -29.27 -76.57 20.98
C GLU A 195 -30.72 -76.93 20.58
N GLU A 196 -31.40 -76.11 19.78
CA GLU A 196 -32.75 -76.42 19.28
C GLU A 196 -32.78 -77.68 18.40
N LYS A 197 -31.76 -77.89 17.55
CA LYS A 197 -31.65 -79.11 16.74
C LYS A 197 -31.44 -80.35 17.59
N GLU A 198 -30.65 -80.24 18.66
CA GLU A 198 -30.48 -81.35 19.61
C GLU A 198 -31.78 -81.67 20.35
N GLU A 199 -32.60 -80.67 20.69
CA GLU A 199 -33.92 -80.87 21.30
C GLU A 199 -34.93 -81.49 20.33
N GLU A 200 -34.99 -81.03 19.07
CA GLU A 200 -35.84 -81.63 18.04
C GLU A 200 -35.49 -83.09 17.79
N GLU A 201 -34.20 -83.43 17.64
CA GLU A 201 -33.75 -84.82 17.48
C GLU A 201 -34.12 -85.70 18.69
N GLN A 202 -34.11 -85.14 19.91
CA GLN A 202 -34.53 -85.86 21.12
C GLN A 202 -36.05 -86.04 21.19
N SER A 203 -36.82 -85.12 20.60
CA SER A 203 -38.28 -85.18 20.53
C SER A 203 -38.77 -86.21 19.50
N GLU A 204 -38.15 -86.27 18.31
CA GLU A 204 -38.47 -87.26 17.27
C GLU A 204 -38.14 -88.68 17.74
N LYS A 205 -37.01 -88.87 18.45
CA LYS A 205 -36.65 -90.15 19.10
C LYS A 205 -37.60 -90.57 20.22
N LYS A 206 -38.42 -89.65 20.76
CA LYS A 206 -39.47 -89.95 21.76
C LYS A 206 -40.79 -90.30 21.07
N GLU A 207 -41.17 -89.60 20.01
CA GLU A 207 -42.40 -89.90 19.25
C GLU A 207 -42.33 -91.25 18.54
N GLU A 208 -41.17 -91.63 17.96
CA GLU A 208 -40.99 -92.97 17.37
C GLU A 208 -41.15 -94.10 18.41
N LYS A 209 -40.92 -93.82 19.70
CA LYS A 209 -41.11 -94.81 20.79
C LYS A 209 -42.53 -94.92 21.30
N GLU A 210 -43.40 -93.95 21.04
CA GLU A 210 -44.82 -93.99 21.46
C GLU A 210 -45.75 -94.59 20.41
N VAL A 211 -45.35 -94.63 19.13
CA VAL A 211 -46.16 -95.26 18.06
C VAL A 211 -46.03 -96.79 18.02
N GLU A 212 -45.05 -97.38 18.72
CA GLU A 212 -44.85 -98.85 18.81
C GLU A 212 -45.45 -99.53 20.07
N LYS A 213 -46.37 -98.89 20.79
CA LYS A 213 -47.09 -99.51 21.94
C LYS A 213 -48.60 -99.37 21.86
#